data_AF-A0A8S3T2Y9-F1
#
_entry.id   AF-A0A8S3T2Y9-F1
#
_cell.length_a   1.000
_cell.length_b   1.000
_cell.length_c   1.000
_cell.angle_alpha   90.00
_cell.angle_beta   90.00
_cell.angle_gamma   90.00
#
_symmetry.space_group_name_H-M   'P 1'
#
loop_
_entity.id
_entity.type
_entity.pdbx_description
1 polymer ?
#
loop_
_entity_poly.entity_id
_entity_poly.type
_entity_poly.pdbx_seq_one_letter_code
_entity_poly.pdbx_strand_id
1 'polypeptide(L)'
;MPSSVKQICTICHDDGITNEAYTWCTECEVFFCGDCEKPHRKSRLSKNHRIMAAIDYKKIPTFMQEMSSQYRDHKKKFELYCSFHTCPCCVQCIIDKHQKCQDMTPLSDILKQVKSSASIQIFETDLHDVKENLDNAMKHLKIGSVQTIFKSKSGLGKSGV
;
A
#
# COMPACT_ATOMS: atom_id res chain seq x y z
N MET A 1 15.23 16.93 0.78
CA MET A 1 15.03 16.02 1.92
C MET A 1 13.53 15.88 2.12
N PRO A 2 12.90 14.73 1.82
CA PRO A 2 11.48 14.58 2.13
C PRO A 2 11.33 14.46 3.65
N SER A 3 10.69 15.46 4.25
CA SER A 3 10.45 15.54 5.69
C SER A 3 9.65 14.33 6.16
N SER A 4 10.24 13.52 7.02
CA SER A 4 9.61 12.35 7.64
C SER A 4 8.52 12.79 8.63
N VAL A 5 7.33 13.12 8.14
CA VAL A 5 6.18 13.41 9.00
C VAL A 5 5.91 12.18 9.88
N LYS A 6 6.12 12.30 11.19
CA LYS A 6 5.83 11.24 12.16
C LYS A 6 4.33 11.16 12.36
N GLN A 7 3.78 9.94 12.37
CA GLN A 7 2.36 9.74 12.69
C GLN A 7 2.16 9.85 14.20
N ILE A 8 1.09 10.51 14.63
CA ILE A 8 0.79 10.75 16.04
C ILE A 8 -0.31 9.78 16.47
N CYS A 9 -0.21 9.28 17.70
CA CYS A 9 -1.26 8.45 18.29
C CYS A 9 -2.54 9.27 18.45
N THR A 10 -3.62 8.85 17.79
CA THR A 10 -4.90 9.58 17.80
C THR A 10 -5.46 9.69 19.21
N ILE A 11 -5.43 8.59 19.99
CA ILE A 11 -5.98 8.56 21.34
C ILE A 11 -5.22 9.50 22.28
N CYS A 12 -3.87 9.45 22.25
CA CYS A 12 -3.08 10.36 23.06
C CYS A 12 -3.30 11.81 22.65
N HIS A 13 -3.38 12.08 21.34
CA HIS A 13 -3.62 13.42 20.83
C HIS A 13 -4.96 13.98 21.32
N ASP A 14 -6.01 13.17 21.34
CA ASP A 14 -7.33 13.55 21.86
C ASP A 14 -7.27 13.88 23.37
N ASP A 15 -6.37 13.22 24.11
CA ASP A 15 -6.08 13.52 25.53
C ASP A 15 -5.09 14.70 25.71
N GLY A 16 -4.71 15.41 24.64
CA GLY A 16 -3.76 16.53 24.66
C GLY A 16 -2.29 16.11 24.79
N ILE A 17 -1.97 14.84 24.60
CA ILE A 17 -0.63 14.26 24.71
C ILE A 17 -0.08 13.92 23.32
N THR A 18 1.11 14.40 23.00
CA THR A 18 1.75 14.05 21.72
C THR A 18 2.65 12.83 21.87
N ASN A 19 2.14 11.66 21.49
CA ASN A 19 2.92 10.41 21.42
C ASN A 19 3.07 9.95 19.97
N GLU A 20 4.24 9.42 19.61
CA GLU A 20 4.47 8.82 18.29
C GLU A 20 3.66 7.53 18.14
N ALA A 21 2.98 7.38 17.00
CA ALA A 21 2.29 6.17 16.64
C ALA A 21 3.22 5.23 15.85
N TYR A 22 3.18 3.96 16.22
CA TYR A 22 3.94 2.90 15.55
C TYR A 22 3.04 1.96 14.77
N THR A 23 1.72 2.00 15.02
CA THR A 23 0.75 1.08 14.43
C THR A 23 -0.50 1.81 13.98
N TRP A 24 -1.21 1.21 13.04
CA TRP A 24 -2.49 1.68 12.51
C TRP A 24 -3.48 0.50 12.44
N CYS A 25 -4.70 0.73 12.91
CA CYS A 25 -5.78 -0.25 12.85
C CYS A 25 -6.69 0.02 11.65
N THR A 26 -6.87 -0.97 10.79
CA THR A 26 -7.57 -0.78 9.50
C THR A 26 -9.08 -0.63 9.66
N GLU A 27 -9.65 -1.22 10.71
CA GLU A 27 -11.09 -1.20 10.98
C GLU A 27 -11.51 0.03 11.80
N CYS A 28 -10.61 0.53 12.66
CA CYS A 28 -10.85 1.75 13.42
C CYS A 28 -10.39 3.01 12.69
N GLU A 29 -9.48 2.86 11.73
CA GLU A 29 -8.83 3.98 11.02
C GLU A 29 -8.09 4.92 11.99
N VAL A 30 -7.47 4.32 13.02
CA VAL A 30 -6.83 5.03 14.14
C VAL A 30 -5.36 4.62 14.24
N PHE A 31 -4.50 5.60 14.50
CA PHE A 31 -3.09 5.40 14.81
C PHE A 31 -2.88 5.22 16.31
N PHE A 32 -2.06 4.23 16.68
CA PHE A 32 -1.77 3.91 18.07
C PHE A 32 -0.27 3.91 18.38
N CYS A 33 0.09 4.48 19.53
CA CYS A 33 1.35 4.19 20.22
C CYS A 33 1.28 2.80 20.87
N GLY A 34 2.41 2.34 21.42
CA GLY A 34 2.50 1.02 22.05
C GLY A 34 1.54 0.82 23.24
N ASP A 35 1.20 1.88 23.98
CA ASP A 35 0.35 1.77 25.16
C ASP A 35 -1.14 1.86 24.85
N CYS A 36 -1.53 2.50 23.74
CA CYS A 36 -2.91 2.48 23.26
C CYS A 36 -3.20 1.21 22.44
N GLU A 37 -2.20 0.64 21.76
CA GLU A 37 -2.37 -0.56 20.93
C GLU A 37 -2.61 -1.83 21.77
N LYS A 38 -1.87 -2.00 22.88
CA LYS A 38 -2.00 -3.16 23.78
C LYS A 38 -3.43 -3.38 24.28
N PRO A 39 -4.13 -2.40 24.89
CA PRO A 39 -5.52 -2.58 25.32
C PRO A 39 -6.46 -2.74 24.11
N HIS A 40 -6.17 -2.10 22.98
CA HIS A 40 -6.94 -2.27 21.74
C HIS A 40 -6.93 -3.73 21.27
N ARG A 41 -5.76 -4.40 21.23
CA ARG A 41 -5.68 -5.83 20.88
C ARG A 41 -6.32 -6.77 21.90
N LYS A 42 -6.36 -6.38 23.18
CA LYS A 42 -6.91 -7.24 24.25
C LYS A 42 -8.42 -7.07 24.42
N SER A 43 -8.99 -5.96 23.97
CA SER A 43 -10.42 -5.69 24.08
C SER A 43 -11.24 -6.69 23.27
N ARG A 44 -12.35 -7.16 23.85
CA ARG A 44 -13.26 -8.10 23.19
C ARG A 44 -13.79 -7.57 21.86
N LEU A 45 -13.95 -6.24 21.74
CA LEU A 45 -14.52 -5.59 20.56
C LEU A 45 -13.52 -5.47 19.41
N SER A 46 -12.21 -5.38 19.70
CA SER A 46 -11.18 -5.06 18.70
C SER A 46 -10.05 -6.09 18.62
N LYS A 47 -10.10 -7.17 19.40
CA LYS A 47 -9.07 -8.24 19.39
C LYS A 47 -8.85 -8.90 18.02
N ASN A 48 -9.84 -8.81 17.13
CA ASN A 48 -9.79 -9.39 15.78
C ASN A 48 -9.51 -8.33 14.70
N HIS A 49 -9.31 -7.07 15.07
CA HIS A 49 -8.96 -6.03 14.11
C HIS A 49 -7.55 -6.25 13.55
N ARG A 50 -7.34 -5.83 12.31
CA ARG A 50 -6.04 -5.88 11.66
C ARG A 50 -5.26 -4.63 12.01
N ILE A 51 -4.07 -4.87 12.55
CA ILE A 51 -3.13 -3.82 12.93
C ILE A 51 -1.87 -4.01 12.08
N MET A 52 -1.46 -2.93 11.41
CA MET A 52 -0.22 -2.88 10.64
C MET A 52 0.72 -1.81 11.21
N ALA A 53 1.99 -1.83 10.80
CA ALA A 53 2.93 -0.80 11.20
C ALA A 53 2.60 0.54 10.52
N ALA A 54 2.76 1.65 11.24
CA ALA A 54 2.51 2.99 10.71
C ALA A 54 3.44 3.34 9.53
N ILE A 55 4.62 2.72 9.45
CA ILE A 55 5.52 2.86 8.30
C ILE A 55 4.96 2.21 7.04
N ASP A 56 4.22 1.11 7.18
CA ASP A 56 3.60 0.42 6.05
C ASP A 56 2.35 1.15 5.57
N TYR A 57 1.65 1.83 6.47
CA TYR A 57 0.56 2.74 6.10
C TYR A 57 1.03 3.81 5.10
N LYS A 58 2.24 4.35 5.25
CA LYS A 58 2.80 5.33 4.30
C LYS A 58 3.03 4.79 2.88
N LYS A 59 3.09 3.47 2.73
CA LYS A 59 3.23 2.81 1.43
C LYS A 59 1.88 2.63 0.74
N ILE A 60 0.77 2.79 1.47
CA ILE A 60 -0.58 2.75 0.90
C ILE A 60 -0.75 4.01 0.03
N PRO A 61 -1.15 3.88 -1.24
CA PRO A 61 -1.42 5.04 -2.09
C PRO A 61 -2.43 6.00 -1.45
N THR A 62 -2.21 7.31 -1.56
CA THR A 62 -3.07 8.34 -0.92
C THR A 62 -4.55 8.17 -1.26
N PHE A 63 -4.87 7.85 -2.52
CA PHE A 63 -6.26 7.62 -2.92
C PHE A 63 -6.93 6.45 -2.16
N MET A 64 -6.16 5.41 -1.78
CA MET A 64 -6.67 4.29 -0.97
C MET A 64 -6.84 4.69 0.50
N GLN A 65 -6.01 5.61 1.00
CA GLN A 65 -6.18 6.18 2.34
C GLN A 65 -7.44 7.05 2.43
N GLU A 66 -7.71 7.85 1.40
CA GLU A 66 -8.89 8.73 1.33
C GLU A 66 -10.19 7.97 1.08
N MET A 67 -10.13 6.86 0.33
CA MET A 67 -11.28 6.00 0.07
C MET A 67 -11.79 5.31 1.35
N SER A 68 -10.96 5.16 2.39
CA SER A 68 -11.36 4.51 3.65
C SER A 68 -12.42 5.32 4.41
N SER A 69 -12.31 6.65 4.39
CA SER A 69 -13.14 7.54 5.20
C SER A 69 -14.43 7.96 4.49
N GLN A 70 -14.39 8.18 3.18
CA GLN A 70 -15.51 8.76 2.42
C GLN A 70 -16.60 7.76 2.03
N TYR A 71 -16.27 6.46 1.94
CA TYR A 71 -17.19 5.45 1.41
C TYR A 71 -17.67 4.45 2.47
N ARG A 72 -17.19 4.56 3.71
CA ARG A 72 -17.44 3.59 4.77
C ARG A 72 -18.56 3.99 5.74
N ASP A 73 -19.55 4.76 5.27
CA ASP A 73 -20.72 5.17 6.10
C ASP A 73 -21.37 3.99 6.84
N HIS A 74 -21.37 2.81 6.22
CA HIS A 74 -22.01 1.62 6.78
C HIS A 74 -21.05 0.54 7.27
N LYS A 75 -19.72 0.73 7.17
CA LYS A 75 -18.69 -0.27 7.57
C LYS A 75 -18.94 -1.69 7.05
N LYS A 76 -19.62 -1.81 5.90
CA LYS A 76 -19.92 -3.07 5.20
C LYS A 76 -19.01 -3.27 4.00
N LYS A 77 -18.96 -4.51 3.49
CA LYS A 77 -18.23 -4.86 2.27
C LYS A 77 -18.89 -4.16 1.07
N PHE A 78 -18.06 -3.63 0.18
CA PHE A 78 -18.52 -3.14 -1.12
C PHE A 78 -18.73 -4.31 -2.08
N GLU A 79 -19.90 -4.35 -2.69
CA GLU A 79 -20.32 -5.44 -3.58
C GLU A 79 -20.82 -4.92 -4.92
N LEU A 80 -21.12 -3.61 -5.00
CA LEU A 80 -21.65 -2.94 -6.17
C LEU A 80 -20.81 -1.71 -6.50
N TYR A 81 -20.97 -1.20 -7.70
CA TYR A 81 -20.38 0.03 -8.19
C TYR A 81 -21.48 0.87 -8.81
N CYS A 82 -21.57 2.14 -8.41
CA CYS A 82 -22.47 3.11 -9.00
C CYS A 82 -21.74 3.84 -10.12
N SER A 83 -22.19 3.66 -11.37
CA SER A 83 -21.57 4.34 -12.52
C SER A 83 -21.81 5.85 -12.50
N PHE A 84 -22.96 6.31 -11.98
CA PHE A 84 -23.31 7.73 -11.95
C PHE A 84 -22.41 8.55 -11.01
N HIS A 85 -22.12 8.01 -9.83
CA HIS A 85 -21.26 8.65 -8.83
C HIS A 85 -19.82 8.14 -8.87
N THR A 86 -19.53 7.20 -9.77
CA THR A 86 -18.21 6.58 -9.94
C THR A 86 -17.61 6.01 -8.64
N CYS A 87 -18.43 5.36 -7.81
CA CYS A 87 -18.03 4.92 -6.48
C CYS A 87 -18.45 3.47 -6.16
N PRO A 88 -17.67 2.74 -5.33
CA PRO A 88 -18.08 1.45 -4.80
C PRO A 88 -19.15 1.60 -3.70
N CYS A 89 -20.11 0.69 -3.66
CA CYS A 89 -21.29 0.74 -2.79
C CYS A 89 -21.54 -0.60 -2.08
N CYS A 90 -22.04 -0.53 -0.85
CA CYS A 90 -22.65 -1.67 -0.18
C CYS A 90 -24.18 -1.62 -0.38
N VAL A 91 -24.89 -2.69 -0.02
CA VAL A 91 -26.36 -2.76 -0.15
C VAL A 91 -27.06 -1.60 0.57
N GLN A 92 -26.55 -1.17 1.73
CA GLN A 92 -27.13 -0.06 2.48
C GLN A 92 -26.96 1.29 1.75
N CYS A 93 -25.85 1.49 1.02
CA CYS A 93 -25.67 2.71 0.22
C CYS A 93 -26.77 2.86 -0.84
N ILE A 94 -27.26 1.74 -1.40
CA ILE A 94 -28.37 1.74 -2.36
C ILE A 94 -29.62 2.32 -1.72
N ILE A 95 -29.93 1.85 -0.53
CA ILE A 95 -31.14 2.25 0.21
C ILE A 95 -31.01 3.68 0.69
N ASP A 96 -29.83 4.16 1.06
CA ASP A 96 -29.72 5.46 1.73
C ASP A 96 -29.43 6.61 0.76
N LYS A 97 -28.49 6.40 -0.18
CA LYS A 97 -27.92 7.47 -1.02
C LYS A 97 -28.13 7.25 -2.51
N HIS A 98 -28.28 6.00 -2.95
CA HIS A 98 -28.33 5.64 -4.36
C HIS A 98 -29.70 5.13 -4.82
N GLN A 99 -30.79 5.44 -4.08
CA GLN A 99 -32.15 4.95 -4.37
C GLN A 99 -32.61 5.28 -5.81
N LYS A 100 -32.13 6.40 -6.37
CA LYS A 100 -32.48 6.89 -7.70
C LYS A 100 -31.44 6.55 -8.78
N CYS A 101 -30.34 5.92 -8.39
CA CYS A 101 -29.30 5.50 -9.34
C CYS A 101 -29.77 4.22 -10.03
N GLN A 102 -29.86 4.26 -11.36
CA GLN A 102 -30.33 3.11 -12.15
C GLN A 102 -29.19 2.20 -12.60
N ASP A 103 -27.97 2.72 -12.69
CA ASP A 103 -26.81 1.99 -13.18
C ASP A 103 -25.90 1.55 -12.02
N MET A 104 -26.27 0.40 -11.45
CA MET A 104 -25.54 -0.28 -10.39
C MET A 104 -25.04 -1.61 -10.93
N THR A 105 -23.72 -1.77 -11.00
CA THR A 105 -23.09 -2.99 -11.53
C THR A 105 -22.40 -3.75 -10.40
N PRO A 106 -22.39 -5.09 -10.39
CA PRO A 106 -21.56 -5.86 -9.46
C PRO A 106 -20.10 -5.40 -9.51
N LEU A 107 -19.53 -5.06 -8.35
CA LEU A 107 -18.15 -4.59 -8.27
C LEU A 107 -17.17 -5.64 -8.82
N SER A 108 -17.50 -6.93 -8.66
CA SER A 108 -16.73 -8.02 -9.24
C SER A 108 -16.59 -7.92 -10.75
N ASP A 109 -17.62 -7.45 -11.45
CA ASP A 109 -17.63 -7.40 -12.91
C ASP A 109 -16.88 -6.17 -13.42
N ILE A 110 -17.01 -5.02 -12.73
CA ILE A 110 -16.14 -3.86 -12.97
C ILE A 110 -14.68 -4.23 -12.77
N LEU A 111 -14.34 -4.94 -11.69
CA LEU A 111 -12.96 -5.37 -11.42
C LEU A 111 -12.44 -6.33 -12.49
N LYS A 112 -13.27 -7.25 -12.99
CA LYS A 112 -12.89 -8.11 -14.13
C LYS A 112 -12.63 -7.26 -15.38
N GLN A 113 -13.53 -6.33 -15.69
CA GLN A 113 -13.40 -5.46 -16.86
C GLN A 113 -12.12 -4.64 -16.81
N VAL A 114 -11.84 -3.99 -15.67
CA VAL A 114 -10.62 -3.20 -15.45
C VAL A 114 -9.37 -4.07 -15.63
N LYS A 115 -9.33 -5.25 -15.01
CA LYS A 115 -8.21 -6.20 -15.16
C LYS A 115 -8.05 -6.70 -16.59
N SER A 116 -9.14 -6.90 -17.30
CA SER A 116 -9.12 -7.36 -18.69
C SER A 116 -8.88 -6.23 -19.70
N SER A 117 -8.83 -4.96 -19.28
CA SER A 117 -8.61 -3.86 -20.19
C SER A 117 -7.21 -3.93 -20.80
N ALA A 118 -7.11 -3.69 -22.12
CA ALA A 118 -5.84 -3.75 -22.82
C ALA A 118 -4.80 -2.81 -22.20
N SER A 119 -5.21 -1.60 -21.79
CA SER A 119 -4.33 -0.62 -21.15
C SER A 119 -3.73 -1.13 -19.84
N ILE A 120 -4.50 -1.82 -18.99
CA ILE A 120 -3.99 -2.40 -17.74
C ILE A 120 -3.06 -3.58 -18.03
N GLN A 121 -3.40 -4.45 -18.98
CA GLN A 121 -2.53 -5.58 -19.35
C GLN A 121 -1.18 -5.13 -19.91
N ILE A 122 -1.18 -4.10 -20.77
CA ILE A 122 0.05 -3.52 -21.30
C ILE A 122 0.88 -2.93 -20.16
N PHE A 123 0.25 -2.15 -19.28
CA PHE A 123 0.94 -1.54 -18.15
C PHE A 123 1.52 -2.58 -17.18
N GLU A 124 0.80 -3.66 -16.88
CA GLU A 124 1.30 -4.78 -16.07
C GLU A 124 2.51 -5.45 -16.72
N THR A 125 2.50 -5.61 -18.05
CA THR A 125 3.62 -6.15 -18.82
C THR A 125 4.83 -5.23 -18.76
N ASP A 126 4.64 -3.94 -19.03
CA ASP A 126 5.72 -2.95 -19.00
C ASP A 126 6.38 -2.87 -17.61
N LEU A 127 5.58 -2.91 -16.53
CA LEU A 127 6.10 -2.96 -15.17
C LEU A 127 6.90 -4.23 -14.88
N HIS A 128 6.46 -5.37 -15.40
CA HIS A 128 7.19 -6.63 -15.29
C HIS A 128 8.55 -6.53 -16.00
N ASP A 129 8.58 -6.00 -17.22
CA ASP A 129 9.80 -5.86 -18.00
C ASP A 129 10.79 -4.89 -17.36
N VAL A 130 10.30 -3.76 -16.83
CA VAL A 130 11.13 -2.81 -16.07
C VAL A 130 11.74 -3.48 -14.84
N LYS A 131 10.97 -4.26 -14.09
CA LYS A 131 11.46 -4.99 -12.92
C LYS A 131 12.54 -6.02 -13.31
N GLU A 132 12.30 -6.81 -14.35
CA GLU A 132 13.27 -7.80 -14.83
C GLU A 132 14.58 -7.14 -15.28
N ASN A 133 14.47 -6.07 -16.06
CA ASN A 133 15.62 -5.29 -16.50
C ASN A 133 16.42 -4.71 -15.33
N LEU A 134 15.74 -4.20 -14.30
CA LEU A 134 16.37 -3.70 -13.09
C LEU A 134 17.10 -4.82 -12.34
N ASP A 135 16.47 -5.98 -12.15
CA ASP A 135 17.07 -7.14 -11.48
C ASP A 135 18.32 -7.63 -12.23
N ASN A 136 18.29 -7.64 -13.56
CA ASN A 136 19.42 -8.01 -14.40
C ASN A 136 20.56 -6.99 -14.29
N ALA A 137 20.27 -5.69 -14.37
CA ALA A 137 21.27 -4.64 -14.17
C ALA A 137 21.93 -4.73 -12.79
N MET A 138 21.14 -4.98 -11.73
CA MET A 138 21.66 -5.16 -10.37
C MET A 138 22.58 -6.39 -10.25
N LYS A 139 22.32 -7.48 -10.96
CA LYS A 139 23.23 -8.65 -11.00
C LYS A 139 24.56 -8.29 -11.68
N HIS A 140 24.53 -7.59 -12.81
CA HIS A 140 25.75 -7.17 -13.51
C HIS A 140 26.61 -6.21 -12.67
N LEU A 141 25.99 -5.31 -11.91
CA LEU A 141 26.70 -4.43 -10.98
C LEU A 141 27.37 -5.20 -9.83
N LYS A 142 26.77 -6.29 -9.33
CA LYS A 142 27.40 -7.16 -8.32
C LYS A 142 28.59 -7.97 -8.87
N ILE A 143 28.56 -8.33 -10.15
CA ILE A 143 29.62 -9.10 -10.82
C ILE A 143 30.79 -8.18 -11.24
N GLY A 144 30.50 -6.94 -11.63
CA GLY A 144 31.50 -5.94 -12.01
C GLY A 144 32.51 -5.61 -10.91
N SER A 145 32.11 -5.64 -9.64
CA SER A 145 32.98 -5.40 -8.48
C SER A 145 34.07 -6.46 -8.29
N VAL A 146 33.88 -7.68 -8.83
CA VAL A 146 34.81 -8.81 -8.64
C VAL A 146 35.85 -8.89 -9.78
N GLN A 147 35.51 -8.41 -10.98
CA GLN A 147 36.38 -8.57 -12.16
C GLN A 147 37.51 -7.54 -12.28
N THR A 148 37.45 -6.41 -11.57
CA THR A 148 38.51 -5.38 -11.64
C THR A 148 39.73 -5.71 -10.78
N ILE A 149 39.68 -6.73 -9.91
CA ILE A 149 40.78 -7.07 -8.99
C ILE A 149 41.81 -8.03 -9.61
N PHE A 150 41.48 -8.77 -10.69
CA PHE A 150 42.30 -9.90 -11.17
C PHE A 150 43.14 -9.66 -12.44
N LYS A 151 43.17 -8.46 -13.03
CA LYS A 151 43.92 -8.21 -14.30
C LYS A 151 45.28 -7.51 -14.17
N SER A 152 45.89 -7.42 -12.98
CA SER A 152 47.18 -6.73 -12.77
C SER A 152 48.29 -7.59 -12.15
N LYS A 153 48.34 -8.91 -12.42
CA LYS A 153 49.55 -9.73 -12.18
C LYS A 153 49.74 -10.81 -13.26
N SER A 154 50.37 -10.46 -14.37
CA SER A 154 51.15 -11.40 -15.19
C SER A 154 51.89 -10.63 -16.29
N GLY A 155 53.14 -10.25 -16.00
CA GLY A 155 53.96 -9.54 -16.99
C GLY A 155 55.30 -9.05 -16.48
N LEU A 156 56.05 -9.84 -15.69
CA LEU A 156 57.51 -9.66 -15.60
C LEU A 156 58.18 -11.00 -15.93
N GLY A 157 58.24 -11.27 -17.23
CA GLY A 157 59.12 -12.26 -17.84
C GLY A 157 60.43 -11.59 -18.24
N LYS A 158 61.52 -12.30 -17.99
CA LYS A 158 62.94 -11.93 -18.06
C LYS A 158 63.42 -11.44 -19.45
N SER A 159 64.43 -10.57 -19.46
CA SER A 159 65.63 -10.59 -20.34
C SER A 159 66.60 -9.51 -19.82
N GLY A 160 67.84 -9.83 -19.43
CA GLY A 160 69.02 -9.94 -20.34
C GLY A 160 69.52 -8.53 -20.63
N VAL A 161 70.67 -8.05 -20.13
CA VAL A 161 72.06 -8.52 -20.29
C VAL A 161 72.87 -8.10 -19.06
#